data_AF-A0A3M2G8I8-F1
#
_entry.id   AF-A0A3M2G8I8-F1
#
_cell.length_a   1.000
_cell.length_b   1.000
_cell.length_c   1.000
_cell.angle_alpha   90.00
_cell.angle_beta   90.00
_cell.angle_gamma   90.00
#
_symmetry.space_group_name_H-M   'P 1'
#
loop_
_entity.id
_entity.type
_entity.pdbx_description
1 polymer ?
#
loop_
_entity_poly.entity_id
_entity_poly.type
_entity_poly.pdbx_seq_one_letter_code
_entity_poly.pdbx_strand_id
1 'polypeptide(L)' 'MTHNFITNAPQRRLKSRIQTLLQNSQELKFLVGFFYFSGWQELYQALKERDDLALKILVGLDTDLR' A
#
# COMPACT_ATOMS: atom_id res chain seq x y z
N MET A 1 -15.90 16.47 10.85
CA MET A 1 -16.13 15.75 9.57
C MET A 1 -15.00 14.75 9.35
N THR A 2 -15.32 13.51 8.99
CA THR A 2 -14.34 12.43 8.79
C THR A 2 -13.53 12.64 7.50
N HIS A 3 -12.21 12.73 7.63
CA HIS A 3 -11.27 12.98 6.53
C HIS A 3 -10.77 11.67 5.89
N ASN A 4 -11.70 10.75 5.61
CA ASN A 4 -11.35 9.38 5.20
C ASN A 4 -11.09 9.24 3.70
N PHE A 5 -11.44 10.26 2.91
CA PHE A 5 -11.27 10.22 1.46
C PHE A 5 -9.85 10.64 1.07
N ILE A 6 -9.14 9.75 0.40
CA ILE A 6 -7.75 9.94 -0.03
C ILE A 6 -7.76 10.58 -1.43
N THR A 7 -7.17 11.76 -1.57
CA THR A 7 -7.16 12.53 -2.83
C THR A 7 -5.76 12.84 -3.33
N ASN A 8 -4.71 12.50 -2.58
CA ASN A 8 -3.33 12.93 -2.80
C ASN A 8 -3.10 14.45 -2.72
N ALA A 9 -4.07 15.24 -2.23
CA ALA A 9 -3.83 16.59 -1.76
C ALA A 9 -2.82 16.59 -0.59
N PRO A 10 -2.12 17.71 -0.29
CA PRO A 10 -1.01 17.74 0.68
C PRO A 10 -1.27 17.04 2.02
N GLN A 11 -2.51 17.10 2.53
CA GLN A 11 -2.90 16.51 3.82
C GLN A 11 -3.64 15.16 3.70
N ARG A 12 -3.85 14.64 2.49
CA ARG A 12 -4.66 13.45 2.19
C ARG A 12 -3.95 12.49 1.23
N ARG A 13 -2.66 12.26 1.47
CA ARG A 13 -1.79 11.40 0.65
C ARG A 13 -1.98 9.93 0.95
N LEU A 14 -2.13 9.13 -0.10
CA LEU A 14 -2.20 7.68 -0.01
C LEU A 14 -0.94 7.10 0.64
N LYS A 15 0.24 7.62 0.27
CA LYS A 15 1.53 7.21 0.83
C LYS A 15 1.56 7.26 2.35
N SER A 16 1.19 8.41 2.93
CA SER A 16 1.17 8.60 4.38
C SER A 16 0.21 7.63 5.05
N ARG A 17 -0.95 7.37 4.44
CA ARG A 17 -1.91 6.40 4.98
C ARG A 17 -1.37 4.98 4.96
N ILE A 18 -0.74 4.55 3.86
CA ILE A 18 -0.11 3.23 3.76
C ILE A 18 0.99 3.09 4.80
N GLN A 19 1.85 4.09 4.99
CA GLN A 19 2.90 4.08 6.01
C GLN A 19 2.32 3.90 7.42
N THR A 20 1.26 4.63 7.77
CA THR A 20 0.58 4.44 9.06
C THR A 20 0.02 3.02 9.20
N LEU A 21 -0.56 2.44 8.15
CA LEU A 21 -1.08 1.07 8.20
C LEU A 21 0.04 0.04 8.38
N LEU A 22 1.17 0.20 7.68
CA LEU A 22 2.34 -0.68 7.79
C LEU A 22 2.95 -0.67 9.20
N GLN A 23 2.94 0.47 9.88
CA GLN A 23 3.46 0.59 11.26
C GLN A 23 2.54 -0.05 12.30
N ASN A 24 1.22 -0.02 12.09
CA ASN A 24 0.23 -0.39 13.11
C ASN A 24 -0.47 -1.73 12.85
N SER A 25 -0.03 -2.49 11.85
CA SER A 25 -0.65 -3.76 11.47
C SER A 25 0.36 -4.91 11.52
N GLN A 26 -0.12 -6.11 11.84
CA GLN A 26 0.64 -7.36 11.69
C GLN A 26 0.33 -8.06 10.36
N GLU A 27 -0.89 -7.91 9.85
CA GLU A 27 -1.29 -8.44 8.54
C GLU A 27 -1.99 -7.34 7.73
N LEU A 28 -1.61 -7.20 6.46
CA LEU A 28 -2.24 -6.30 5.50
C LEU A 28 -2.64 -7.06 4.23
N LYS A 29 -3.90 -6.87 3.81
CA LYS A 29 -4.47 -7.48 2.60
C LYS A 29 -4.91 -6.38 1.66
N PHE A 30 -4.36 -6.38 0.45
CA PHE A 30 -4.70 -5.43 -0.59
C PHE A 30 -5.41 -6.16 -1.72
N LEU A 31 -6.56 -5.60 -2.14
CA LEU A 31 -7.21 -5.94 -3.39
C LEU A 31 -7.08 -4.72 -4.30
N VAL A 32 -6.34 -4.87 -5.39
CA VAL A 32 -6.04 -3.78 -6.32
C VAL A 32 -6.35 -4.21 -7.75
N GLY A 33 -6.78 -3.27 -8.58
CA GLY A 33 -6.94 -3.52 -10.01
C GLY A 33 -5.57 -3.74 -10.68
N PHE A 34 -4.68 -2.77 -10.56
CA PHE A 34 -3.34 -2.76 -11.16
C PHE A 34 -2.31 -2.31 -10.12
N PHE A 35 -1.04 -2.74 -10.24
CA PHE A 35 0.03 -2.34 -9.34
C PHE A 35 1.33 -1.98 -10.10
N TYR A 36 1.79 -0.73 -9.97
CA TYR A 36 3.06 -0.28 -10.57
C TYR A 36 4.26 -0.68 -9.71
N PHE A 37 5.39 -1.01 -10.35
CA PHE A 37 6.66 -1.25 -9.67
C PHE A 37 7.15 -0.06 -8.83
N SER A 38 6.83 1.17 -9.23
CA SER A 38 7.17 2.36 -8.42
C SER A 38 6.49 2.34 -7.04
N GLY A 39 5.32 1.71 -6.89
CA GLY A 39 4.65 1.55 -5.60
C GLY A 39 5.23 0.42 -4.74
N TRP A 40 6.02 -0.48 -5.32
CA TRP A 40 6.66 -1.59 -4.59
C TRP A 40 7.76 -1.12 -3.64
N GLN A 41 8.48 -0.04 -3.97
CA GLN A 41 9.63 0.42 -3.19
C GLN A 41 9.24 0.78 -1.74
N GLU A 42 8.13 1.50 -1.56
CA GLU A 42 7.61 1.85 -0.24
C GLU A 42 7.16 0.62 0.57
N LEU A 43 6.52 -0.36 -0.06
CA LEU A 43 6.10 -1.60 0.62
C LEU A 43 7.31 -2.46 0.98
N TYR A 44 8.28 -2.55 0.08
CA TYR A 44 9.49 -3.34 0.24
C TYR A 44 10.33 -2.85 1.43
N GLN A 45 10.51 -1.55 1.59
CA GLN A 45 11.24 -1.01 2.74
C GLN A 45 10.59 -1.41 4.07
N ALA A 46 9.25 -1.30 4.17
CA ALA A 46 8.54 -1.69 5.39
C ALA A 46 8.63 -3.19 5.69
N LEU A 47 8.63 -4.05 4.65
CA LEU A 47 8.84 -5.49 4.81
C LEU A 47 10.26 -5.82 5.24
N LYS A 48 11.26 -5.10 4.74
CA LYS A 48 12.66 -5.29 5.12
C LYS A 48 12.92 -4.91 6.58
N GLU A 49 12.21 -3.92 7.10
CA GLU A 49 12.36 -3.46 8.48
C GLU A 49 11.52 -4.27 9.49
N ARG A 50 10.54 -5.05 9.02
CA ARG A 50 9.61 -5.80 9.86
C ARG A 50 9.40 -7.23 9.36
N ASP A 51 10.14 -8.15 9.94
CA ASP A 51 10.01 -9.59 9.68
C ASP A 51 8.67 -10.18 10.17
N ASP A 52 7.95 -9.47 11.04
CA ASP A 52 6.66 -9.88 11.62
C ASP A 52 5.44 -9.41 10.81
N LEU A 53 5.66 -8.68 9.70
CA LEU A 53 4.59 -8.13 8.86
C LEU A 53 4.23 -9.09 7.72
N ALA A 54 2.99 -9.59 7.73
CA ALA A 54 2.43 -10.39 6.64
C ALA A 54 1.68 -9.51 5.63
N LEU A 55 2.15 -9.47 4.39
CA LEU A 55 1.55 -8.64 3.34
C LEU A 55 1.04 -9.52 2.18
N LYS A 56 -0.23 -9.39 1.86
CA LYS A 56 -0.91 -10.17 0.80
C LYS A 56 -1.53 -9.21 -0.20
N ILE A 57 -1.16 -9.33 -1.47
CA ILE A 57 -1.68 -8.48 -2.55
C ILE A 57 -2.36 -9.38 -3.57
N LEU A 58 -3.65 -9.14 -3.80
CA LEU A 58 -4.41 -9.70 -4.91
C LEU A 58 -4.56 -8.62 -5.98
N VAL A 59 -3.96 -8.86 -7.15
CA VAL A 59 -4.04 -7.99 -8.32
C VAL A 59 -5.08 -8.58 -9.27
N GLY A 60 -6.11 -7.81 -9.58
CA GLY A 60 -7.30 -8.29 -10.30
C GLY A 60 -7.27 -8.08 -11.82
N LEU A 61 -6.38 -7.24 -12.33
CA LEU A 61 -6.18 -7.04 -13.77
C LEU A 61 -4.84 -7.64 -14.16
N ASP A 62 -4.81 -8.37 -15.27
CA ASP A 62 -3.55 -8.76 -15.90
C ASP A 62 -2.79 -7.50 -16.31
N THR A 63 -1.63 -7.31 -15.69
CA THR A 63 -0.75 -6.17 -15.96
C THR A 63 0.26 -6.47 -17.05
N ASP A 64 0.06 -7.54 -17.83
CA ASP A 64 0.82 -7.86 -19.04
C ASP A 64 0.54 -6.81 -20.12
N LEU A 65 1.14 -5.64 -19.95
CA LEU A 65 1.46 -4.75 -21.05
C LEU A 65 2.60 -5.42 -21.83
N ARG A 66 2.23 -6.16 -22.89
CA ARG A 66 3.16 -6.53 -23.96
C ARG A 66 3.83 -5.31 -24.57
#